data_AF-A0A530QHK4-F1
#
_entry.id   AF-A0A530QHK4-F1
#
_cell.length_a   1.000
_cell.length_b   1.000
_cell.length_c   1.000
_cell.angle_alpha   90.00
_cell.angle_beta   90.00
_cell.angle_gamma   90.00
#
_symmetry.space_group_name_H-M   'P 1'
#
loop_
_entity.id
_entity.type
_entity.pdbx_description
1 polymer ?
#
loop_
_entity_poly.entity_id
_entity_poly.type
_entity_poly.pdbx_seq_one_letter_code
_entity_poly.pdbx_strand_id
1 'polypeptide(L)'
;IMIRTTSHERLLELTENATVPVINGLTDDTHPCQLMADIMTFEEHRGPVAGKTFAWTGDGNNVLHSLLEASARFRFNLNVAVPEGSEPDEKHIGWSKANGGKLN
;
A
#
# COMPACT_ATOMS: atom_id res chain seq x y z
N ILE A 1 -0.32 1.70 20.27
CA ILE A 1 0.87 0.83 20.14
C ILE A 1 1.27 0.81 18.67
N MET A 2 2.53 1.09 18.34
CA MET A 2 3.05 0.86 16.98
C MET A 2 3.75 -0.49 16.95
N ILE A 3 3.42 -1.32 15.96
CA ILE A 3 4.03 -2.65 15.81
C ILE A 3 4.61 -2.83 14.41
N ARG A 4 5.81 -3.39 14.37
CA ARG A 4 6.40 -4.00 13.17
C ARG A 4 6.42 -5.51 13.40
N THR A 5 5.84 -6.26 12.47
CA THR A 5 5.75 -7.73 12.58
C THR A 5 5.88 -8.36 11.18
N THR A 6 5.90 -9.69 11.09
CA THR A 6 5.90 -10.38 9.78
C THR A 6 4.46 -10.68 9.33
N SER A 7 3.80 -11.65 9.96
CA SER A 7 2.39 -12.00 9.71
C SER A 7 1.43 -10.91 10.18
N HIS A 8 0.45 -10.60 9.33
CA HIS A 8 -0.65 -9.70 9.62
C HIS A 8 -1.59 -10.23 10.73
N GLU A 9 -1.72 -11.55 10.90
CA GLU A 9 -2.58 -12.15 11.94
C GLU A 9 -2.14 -11.74 13.35
N ARG A 10 -0.83 -11.67 13.60
CA ARG A 10 -0.29 -11.21 14.90
C ARG A 10 -0.64 -9.74 15.18
N LEU A 11 -0.75 -8.92 14.13
CA LEU A 11 -1.19 -7.54 14.26
C LEU A 11 -2.69 -7.48 14.61
N LEU A 12 -3.50 -8.34 13.99
CA LEU A 12 -4.94 -8.43 14.28
C LEU A 12 -5.19 -8.95 15.70
N GLU A 13 -4.50 -10.00 16.13
CA GLU A 13 -4.60 -10.54 17.49
C GLU A 13 -4.22 -9.48 18.55
N LEU A 14 -3.15 -8.70 18.33
CA LEU A 14 -2.81 -7.58 19.20
C LEU A 14 -3.92 -6.52 19.22
N THR A 15 -4.52 -6.24 18.07
CA THR A 15 -5.60 -5.25 17.94
C THR A 15 -6.86 -5.69 18.67
N GLU A 16 -7.23 -6.98 18.61
CA GLU A 16 -8.39 -7.55 19.30
C GLU A 16 -8.28 -7.44 20.83
N ASN A 17 -7.07 -7.56 21.37
CA ASN A 17 -6.83 -7.53 22.81
C ASN A 17 -6.42 -6.15 23.35
N ALA A 18 -6.14 -5.18 22.47
CA ALA A 18 -5.70 -3.85 22.88
C ALA A 18 -6.88 -2.94 23.23
N THR A 19 -6.74 -2.17 24.31
CA THR A 19 -7.69 -1.11 24.71
C THR A 19 -7.31 0.27 24.16
N VAL A 20 -6.24 0.34 23.38
CA VAL A 20 -5.70 1.55 22.77
C VAL A 20 -5.43 1.32 21.28
N PRO A 21 -5.42 2.35 20.43
CA PRO A 21 -5.18 2.19 19.01
C PRO A 21 -3.86 1.46 18.69
N VAL A 22 -3.92 0.55 17.74
CA VAL A 22 -2.76 -0.17 17.18
C VAL A 22 -2.48 0.36 15.77
N ILE A 23 -1.23 0.69 15.50
CA ILE A 23 -0.77 1.21 14.21
C ILE A 23 0.16 0.17 13.57
N ASN A 24 -0.18 -0.22 12.33
CA ASN A 24 0.69 -1.04 11.50
C ASN A 24 1.92 -0.22 11.06
N GLY A 25 3.06 -0.44 11.72
CA GLY A 25 4.34 0.12 11.29
C GLY A 25 4.76 -0.48 9.95
N LEU A 26 4.82 -1.82 9.87
CA LEU A 26 4.73 -2.61 8.65
C LEU A 26 4.51 -4.10 8.98
N THR A 27 3.96 -4.82 8.01
CA THR A 27 4.00 -6.29 7.92
C THR A 27 4.76 -6.71 6.66
N ASP A 28 4.95 -8.02 6.47
CA ASP A 28 5.48 -8.54 5.20
C ASP A 28 4.47 -8.33 4.05
N ASP A 29 3.19 -8.03 4.37
CA ASP A 29 2.11 -7.85 3.41
C ASP A 29 1.79 -6.38 3.09
N THR A 30 1.85 -5.45 4.05
CA THR A 30 1.54 -4.03 3.81
C THR A 30 2.40 -3.08 4.64
N HIS A 31 2.66 -1.88 4.09
CA HIS A 31 3.41 -0.81 4.76
C HIS A 31 2.69 0.55 4.61
N PRO A 32 1.54 0.74 5.30
CA PRO A 32 0.72 1.94 5.13
C PRO A 32 1.42 3.23 5.58
N CYS A 33 2.30 3.16 6.59
CA CYS A 33 3.06 4.33 7.03
C CYS A 33 4.02 4.86 5.97
N GLN A 34 4.75 3.99 5.27
CA GLN A 34 5.64 4.40 4.18
C GLN A 34 4.85 5.04 3.05
N LEU A 35 3.74 4.40 2.66
CA LEU A 35 2.86 4.93 1.62
C LEU A 35 2.40 6.36 1.94
N MET A 36 1.92 6.61 3.15
CA MET A 36 1.47 7.96 3.54
C MET A 36 2.60 8.99 3.44
N ALA A 37 3.84 8.60 3.77
CA ALA A 37 5.01 9.45 3.60
C ALA A 37 5.33 9.69 2.12
N ASP A 38 5.17 8.69 1.25
CA ASP A 38 5.41 8.82 -0.20
C ASP A 38 4.41 9.78 -0.84
N ILE A 39 3.13 9.66 -0.49
CA ILE A 39 2.07 10.57 -0.95
C ILE A 39 2.31 11.99 -0.45
N MET A 40 2.63 12.17 0.84
CA MET A 40 3.00 13.47 1.41
C MET A 40 4.18 14.08 0.65
N THR A 41 5.24 13.32 0.43
CA THR A 41 6.44 13.77 -0.29
C THR A 41 6.09 14.22 -1.71
N PHE A 42 5.29 13.43 -2.43
CA PHE A 42 4.87 13.82 -3.77
C PHE A 42 4.08 15.12 -3.74
N GLU A 43 3.10 15.25 -2.84
CA GLU A 43 2.24 16.44 -2.77
C GLU A 43 3.00 17.71 -2.39
N GLU A 44 3.96 17.62 -1.47
CA GLU A 44 4.85 18.73 -1.11
C GLU A 44 5.68 19.22 -2.30
N HIS A 45 6.09 18.30 -3.18
CA HIS A 45 6.99 18.61 -4.29
C HIS A 45 6.29 18.87 -5.63
N ARG A 46 5.07 18.38 -5.84
CA ARG A 46 4.40 18.33 -7.15
C ARG A 46 2.91 18.71 -7.09
N GLY A 47 2.39 19.04 -5.92
CA GLY A 47 0.96 19.30 -5.71
C GLY A 47 0.12 18.01 -5.74
N PRO A 48 -1.21 18.11 -5.85
CA PRO A 48 -2.11 16.98 -5.62
C PRO A 48 -1.78 15.73 -6.46
N VAL A 49 -1.79 14.55 -5.81
CA VAL A 49 -1.52 13.26 -6.50
C VAL A 49 -2.65 12.82 -7.43
N ALA A 50 -3.87 13.31 -7.22
CA ALA A 50 -5.03 12.88 -7.98
C ALA A 50 -4.85 13.11 -9.50
N GLY A 51 -5.12 12.07 -10.29
CA GLY A 51 -4.94 12.08 -11.74
C GLY A 51 -3.49 12.00 -12.24
N LYS A 52 -2.49 11.95 -11.35
CA LYS A 52 -1.09 11.69 -11.70
C LYS A 52 -0.88 10.20 -11.98
N THR A 53 0.27 9.88 -12.56
CA THR A 53 0.68 8.49 -12.83
C THR A 53 1.97 8.17 -12.09
N PHE A 54 1.93 7.10 -11.30
CA PHE A 54 3.09 6.51 -10.64
C PHE A 54 3.50 5.26 -11.41
N ALA A 55 4.81 4.98 -11.47
CA ALA A 55 5.35 3.77 -12.06
C ALA A 55 6.14 3.00 -11.00
N TRP A 56 5.80 1.74 -10.81
CA TRP A 56 6.56 0.80 -10.00
C TRP A 56 7.41 -0.10 -10.88
N THR A 57 8.67 -0.31 -10.50
CA THR A 57 9.60 -1.23 -11.16
C THR A 57 10.35 -2.04 -10.12
N GLY A 58 10.46 -3.35 -10.31
CA GLY A 58 11.14 -4.25 -9.38
C GLY A 58 10.21 -5.39 -8.98
N ASP A 59 10.26 -5.82 -7.72
CA ASP A 59 9.46 -6.95 -7.26
C ASP A 59 8.18 -6.51 -6.52
N GLY A 60 7.20 -7.38 -6.48
CA GLY A 60 6.05 -7.27 -5.59
C GLY A 60 6.46 -7.38 -4.12
N ASN A 61 6.02 -6.42 -3.31
CA ASN A 61 6.29 -6.38 -1.88
C ASN A 61 5.21 -5.59 -1.15
N ASN A 62 5.38 -5.48 0.18
CA ASN A 62 4.46 -4.74 1.05
C ASN A 62 4.25 -3.26 0.69
N VAL A 63 5.24 -2.59 0.11
CA VAL A 63 5.10 -1.20 -0.34
C VAL A 63 4.26 -1.14 -1.60
N LEU A 64 4.50 -2.01 -2.59
CA LEU A 64 3.66 -2.09 -3.79
C LEU A 64 2.20 -2.42 -3.44
N HIS A 65 1.97 -3.34 -2.50
CA HIS A 65 0.63 -3.66 -2.01
C HIS A 65 -0.09 -2.43 -1.44
N SER A 66 0.58 -1.66 -0.58
CA SER A 66 0.02 -0.39 -0.08
C SER A 66 -0.17 0.64 -1.21
N LEU A 67 0.73 0.72 -2.19
CA LEU A 67 0.60 1.63 -3.33
C LEU A 67 -0.60 1.29 -4.23
N LEU A 68 -0.91 -0.01 -4.39
CA LEU A 68 -2.13 -0.48 -5.06
C LEU A 68 -3.38 0.03 -4.35
N GLU A 69 -3.46 -0.10 -3.03
CA GLU A 69 -4.57 0.45 -2.24
C GLU A 69 -4.68 1.98 -2.38
N ALA A 70 -3.54 2.66 -2.34
CA ALA A 70 -3.44 4.10 -2.44
C ALA A 70 -3.95 4.63 -3.78
N SER A 71 -3.69 3.92 -4.89
CA SER A 71 -4.14 4.33 -6.21
C SER A 71 -5.65 4.52 -6.26
N ALA A 72 -6.41 3.64 -5.57
CA ALA A 72 -7.85 3.76 -5.41
C ALA A 72 -8.23 4.91 -4.46
N ARG A 73 -7.60 5.01 -3.29
CA ARG A 73 -7.93 6.01 -2.26
C ARG A 73 -7.63 7.45 -2.69
N PHE A 74 -6.52 7.66 -3.38
CA PHE A 74 -6.02 8.97 -3.80
C PHE A 74 -6.26 9.28 -5.29
N ARG A 75 -6.85 8.34 -6.04
CA ARG A 75 -7.29 8.50 -7.43
C ARG A 75 -6.15 8.85 -8.40
N PHE A 76 -4.99 8.25 -8.22
CA PHE A 76 -3.89 8.29 -9.18
C PHE A 76 -3.86 7.00 -10.01
N ASN A 77 -3.16 7.02 -11.14
CA ASN A 77 -2.93 5.84 -11.97
C ASN A 77 -1.61 5.17 -11.55
N LEU A 78 -1.58 3.84 -11.52
CA LEU A 78 -0.39 3.08 -11.17
C LEU A 78 -0.03 2.12 -12.30
N ASN A 79 1.18 2.26 -12.84
CA ASN A 79 1.75 1.33 -13.80
C ASN A 79 2.71 0.40 -13.06
N VAL A 80 2.61 -0.92 -13.28
CA VAL A 80 3.42 -1.90 -12.55
C VAL A 80 4.22 -2.76 -13.53
N ALA A 81 5.55 -2.67 -13.45
CA ALA A 81 6.47 -3.52 -14.20
C ALA A 81 7.28 -4.40 -13.23
N VAL A 82 6.97 -5.69 -13.22
CA VAL A 82 7.57 -6.70 -12.33
C VAL A 82 8.04 -7.90 -13.15
N PRO A 83 9.10 -8.62 -12.73
CA PRO A 83 9.45 -9.91 -13.31
C PRO A 83 8.31 -10.93 -13.15
N GLU A 84 8.20 -11.85 -14.10
CA GLU A 84 7.26 -12.96 -13.99
C GLU A 84 7.57 -13.81 -12.75
N GLY A 85 6.54 -14.10 -11.96
CA GLY A 85 6.64 -14.81 -10.67
C GLY A 85 6.97 -13.92 -9.47
N SER A 86 7.09 -12.60 -9.66
CA SER A 86 7.30 -11.60 -8.60
C SER A 86 6.17 -10.57 -8.57
N GLU A 87 4.98 -10.95 -9.03
CA GLU A 87 3.80 -10.10 -9.04
C GLU A 87 3.31 -9.78 -7.62
N PRO A 88 2.66 -8.62 -7.41
CA PRO A 88 1.94 -8.39 -6.17
C PRO A 88 0.80 -9.41 -6.00
N ASP A 89 0.45 -9.69 -4.75
CA ASP A 89 -0.65 -10.61 -4.41
C ASP A 89 -1.96 -10.13 -5.07
N GLU A 90 -2.64 -11.04 -5.76
CA GLU A 90 -3.86 -10.76 -6.54
C GLU A 90 -4.94 -10.09 -5.70
N LYS A 91 -4.98 -10.36 -4.39
CA LYS A 91 -5.98 -9.75 -3.49
C LYS A 91 -5.88 -8.21 -3.48
N HIS A 92 -4.66 -7.65 -3.54
CA HIS A 92 -4.43 -6.20 -3.52
C HIS A 92 -4.78 -5.56 -4.86
N ILE A 93 -4.45 -6.26 -5.96
CA ILE A 93 -4.85 -5.86 -7.33
C ILE A 93 -6.37 -5.85 -7.45
N GLY A 94 -7.02 -6.93 -7.00
CA GLY A 94 -8.47 -7.10 -7.05
C GLY A 94 -9.19 -6.06 -6.20
N TRP A 95 -8.72 -5.82 -4.97
CA TRP A 95 -9.26 -4.78 -4.11
C TRP A 95 -9.13 -3.39 -4.73
N SER A 96 -7.96 -3.06 -5.28
CA SER A 96 -7.72 -1.76 -5.91
C SER A 96 -8.67 -1.52 -7.08
N LYS A 97 -8.77 -2.48 -8.02
CA LYS A 97 -9.69 -2.40 -9.17
C LYS A 97 -11.15 -2.23 -8.74
N ALA A 98 -11.59 -3.01 -7.74
CA ALA A 98 -12.96 -2.93 -7.22
C ALA A 98 -13.30 -1.58 -6.55
N ASN A 99 -12.28 -0.85 -6.07
CA ASN A 99 -12.43 0.44 -5.39
C ASN A 99 -12.03 1.64 -6.29
N GLY A 100 -11.94 1.45 -7.61
CA GLY A 100 -11.69 2.53 -8.57
C GLY A 100 -10.22 2.84 -8.84
N GLY A 101 -9.30 1.98 -8.41
CA GLY A 101 -7.89 2.03 -8.78
C GLY A 101 -7.70 1.83 -10.28
N LYS A 102 -6.82 2.64 -10.89
CA LYS A 102 -6.47 2.58 -12.30
C LYS A 102 -5.09 1.97 -12.45
N LEU A 103 -5.05 0.69 -12.80
CA LEU A 103 -3.83 -0.10 -12.90
C LEU A 103 -3.53 -0.43 -14.36
N ASN A 104 -2.28 -0.23 -14.79
CA ASN A 104 -1.80 -0.64 -16.12
C ASN A 104 -0.57 -1.55 -16.01
#